data_AF-A0A6P1J3Z5-F1
#
_entry.id   AF-A0A6P1J3Z5-F1
#
_cell.length_a   1.000
_cell.length_b   1.000
_cell.length_c   1.000
_cell.angle_alpha   90.00
_cell.angle_beta   90.00
_cell.angle_gamma   90.00
#
_symmetry.space_group_name_H-M   'P 1'
#
loop_
_entity.id
_entity.type
_entity.pdbx_description
1 polymer ?
#
loop_
_entity_poly.entity_id
_entity_poly.type
_entity_poly.pdbx_seq_one_letter_code
_entity_poly.pdbx_strand_id
1 'polypeptide(L)' 'MTGSKLREIRALRGITQADLAAKAGISQTAIAEFEKDKRDLRTSTVAKLCSALGVKVTYTLDSP' A
#
# COMPACT_ATOMS: atom_id res chain seq x y z
N MET A 1 7.85 0.24 -2.08
CA MET A 1 6.57 -0.17 -2.69
C MET A 1 6.01 1.02 -3.44
N THR A 2 5.74 0.88 -4.74
CA THR A 2 5.11 1.94 -5.56
C THR A 2 3.58 1.87 -5.47
N GLY A 3 2.89 2.93 -5.89
CA GLY A 3 1.43 2.97 -5.99
C GLY A 3 0.86 1.95 -6.97
N SER A 4 1.52 1.80 -8.12
CA SER A 4 1.19 0.74 -9.09
C SER A 4 1.26 -0.66 -8.48
N LYS A 5 2.30 -0.96 -7.69
CA LYS A 5 2.45 -2.25 -7.02
C LYS A 5 1.38 -2.48 -5.94
N LEU A 6 1.04 -1.43 -5.20
CA LEU A 6 -0.05 -1.47 -4.23
C LEU A 6 -1.37 -1.87 -4.88
N ARG A 7 -1.72 -1.22 -6.01
CA ARG A 7 -2.94 -1.50 -6.77
C ARG A 7 -2.97 -2.93 -7.30
N GLU A 8 -1.85 -3.41 -7.84
CA GLU A 8 -1.72 -4.78 -8.35
C GLU A 8 -1.99 -5.81 -7.24
N ILE A 9 -1.31 -5.68 -6.09
CA ILE A 9 -1.50 -6.60 -4.96
C ILE A 9 -2.94 -6.54 -4.45
N ARG A 10 -3.54 -5.35 -4.34
CA ARG A 10 -4.94 -5.19 -3.93
C ARG A 10 -5.88 -5.92 -4.89
N ALA A 11 -5.68 -5.76 -6.20
CA ALA A 11 -6.49 -6.42 -7.23
C ALA A 11 -6.33 -7.94 -7.20
N LEU A 12 -5.12 -8.46 -7.00
CA LEU A 12 -4.86 -9.90 -6.84
C LEU A 12 -5.56 -10.50 -5.61
N ARG A 13 -5.79 -9.69 -4.57
CA ARG A 13 -6.56 -10.09 -3.38
C ARG A 13 -8.08 -9.95 -3.57
N GLY A 14 -8.55 -9.42 -4.69
CA GLY A 14 -9.97 -9.25 -4.98
C GLY A 14 -10.69 -8.25 -4.08
N ILE A 15 -9.97 -7.32 -3.44
CA ILE A 15 -10.56 -6.36 -2.49
C ILE A 15 -10.65 -4.94 -3.09
N THR A 16 -11.63 -4.17 -2.64
CA THR A 16 -11.81 -2.77 -3.06
C THR A 16 -10.84 -1.84 -2.34
N GLN A 17 -10.73 -0.59 -2.80
CA GLN A 17 -9.96 0.44 -2.09
C GLN A 17 -10.53 0.73 -0.70
N ALA A 18 -11.86 0.65 -0.53
CA ALA A 18 -12.52 0.83 0.76
C ALA A 18 -12.20 -0.31 1.73
N ASP A 19 -12.15 -1.55 1.24
CA ASP A 19 -11.76 -2.71 2.06
C ASP A 19 -10.31 -2.60 2.54
N LEU A 20 -9.40 -2.20 1.65
CA LEU A 20 -8.00 -1.99 2.00
C LEU A 20 -7.85 -0.84 3.01
N ALA A 21 -8.57 0.26 2.80
CA ALA A 21 -8.62 1.40 3.71
C ALA A 21 -9.06 0.97 5.13
N ALA A 22 -10.17 0.24 5.23
CA ALA A 22 -10.68 -0.27 6.50
C ALA A 22 -9.67 -1.19 7.19
N LYS A 23 -9.05 -2.13 6.46
CA LYS A 23 -8.04 -3.06 7.00
C LYS A 23 -6.76 -2.36 7.46
N ALA A 24 -6.33 -1.32 6.74
CA ALA A 24 -5.09 -0.61 7.02
C ALA A 24 -5.25 0.55 8.02
N GLY A 25 -6.48 0.92 8.38
CA GLY A 25 -6.76 2.10 9.20
C GLY A 25 -6.36 3.40 8.50
N ILE A 26 -6.61 3.50 7.20
CA ILE A 26 -6.27 4.63 6.32
C ILE A 26 -7.54 5.06 5.60
N SER A 27 -7.66 6.33 5.19
CA SER A 27 -8.82 6.77 4.40
C SER A 27 -8.80 6.18 2.98
N GLN A 28 -9.98 5.89 2.42
CA GLN A 28 -10.12 5.45 1.03
C GLN A 28 -9.48 6.45 0.05
N THR A 29 -9.68 7.74 0.29
CA THR A 29 -9.07 8.81 -0.53
C THR A 29 -7.55 8.70 -0.54
N ALA A 30 -6.91 8.46 0.61
CA ALA A 30 -5.46 8.27 0.67
C ALA A 30 -5.02 7.02 -0.09
N ILE A 31 -5.75 5.90 -0.02
CA ILE A 31 -5.48 4.72 -0.86
C ILE A 31 -5.53 5.08 -2.35
N ALA A 32 -6.54 5.82 -2.78
CA ALA A 32 -6.66 6.24 -4.18
C ALA A 32 -5.53 7.20 -4.62
N GLU A 33 -5.04 8.07 -3.73
CA GLU A 33 -3.87 8.94 -3.98
C GLU A 33 -2.58 8.12 -4.09
N PHE A 34 -2.38 7.16 -3.18
CA PHE A 34 -1.21 6.27 -3.21
C PHE A 34 -1.18 5.44 -4.50
N GLU A 35 -2.31 4.84 -4.92
CA GLU A 35 -2.38 4.03 -6.14
C GLU A 35 -2.18 4.83 -7.44
N LYS A 36 -2.29 6.16 -7.39
CA LYS A 36 -2.04 7.05 -8.52
C LYS A 36 -0.64 7.67 -8.48
N ASP A 37 0.23 7.23 -7.57
CA ASP A 37 1.55 7.79 -7.29
C ASP A 37 1.49 9.32 -7.03
N LYS A 38 0.36 9.82 -6.53
CA LYS A 38 0.15 11.25 -6.23
C LYS A 38 0.68 11.66 -4.86
N ARG A 39 1.08 10.69 -4.04
CA ARG A 39 1.56 10.90 -2.69
C ARG A 39 2.63 9.89 -2.34
N ASP A 40 3.72 10.37 -1.79
CA ASP A 40 4.84 9.53 -1.39
C ASP A 40 4.47 8.63 -0.19
N LEU A 41 4.79 7.35 -0.31
CA LEU A 41 4.43 6.31 0.65
C LEU A 41 5.50 6.25 1.73
N ARG A 42 5.25 6.91 2.87
CA ARG A 42 6.11 6.78 4.05
C ARG A 42 6.21 5.32 4.49
N THR A 43 7.37 4.93 5.02
CA THR A 43 7.66 3.57 5.51
C THR A 43 6.60 3.05 6.48
N SER A 44 6.09 3.91 7.37
CA SER A 44 5.03 3.56 8.32
C SER A 44 3.69 3.23 7.63
N THR A 45 3.33 3.94 6.56
CA THR A 45 2.14 3.66 5.74
C THR A 45 2.32 2.36 4.96
N VAL A 46 3.51 2.14 4.38
CA VAL A 46 3.84 0.90 3.68
C VAL A 46 3.66 -0.31 4.61
N ALA A 47 4.17 -0.22 5.85
CA ALA A 47 4.02 -1.30 6.83
C ALA A 47 2.54 -1.62 7.14
N LYS A 48 1.69 -0.60 7.32
CA LYS A 48 0.24 -0.79 7.54
C LYS A 48 -0.44 -1.46 6.35
N LEU A 49 -0.16 -0.99 5.14
CA LEU A 49 -0.72 -1.54 3.91
C LEU A 49 -0.29 -2.99 3.70
N CYS A 50 0.97 -3.30 3.97
CA CYS A 50 1.50 -4.64 3.81
C CYS A 50 0.92 -5.62 4.84
N SER A 51 0.74 -5.18 6.08
CA SER A 51 0.00 -5.94 7.10
C SER A 51 -1.44 -6.22 6.65
N ALA A 52 -2.15 -5.20 6.16
CA ALA A 52 -3.52 -5.32 5.66
C ALA A 52 -3.66 -6.24 4.42
N LEU A 53 -2.62 -6.31 3.59
CA LEU A 53 -2.55 -7.15 2.39
C LEU A 53 -1.96 -8.55 2.65
N GLY A 54 -1.51 -8.82 3.89
CA GLY A 54 -0.84 -10.06 4.26
C GLY A 54 0.44 -10.31 3.46
N VAL A 55 1.22 -9.26 3.17
CA VAL A 55 2.49 -9.34 2.46
C VAL A 55 3.64 -8.90 3.37
N LYS A 56 4.79 -9.55 3.27
CA LYS A 56 6.03 -9.12 3.95
C LYS A 56 6.72 -8.05 3.11
N VAL A 57 7.22 -7.01 3.78
CA VAL A 57 8.10 -6.01 3.17
C VAL A 57 9.53 -6.42 3.45
N THR A 58 10.31 -6.58 2.39
CA THR A 58 11.77 -6.63 2.46
C THR A 58 12.28 -5.40 1.74
N TYR A 59 13.07 -4.58 2.41
CA TYR A 59 13.77 -3.46 1.78
C TYR A 59 15.27 -3.76 1.85
N THR A 60 15.94 -3.58 0.72
CA THR A 60 17.40 -3.58 0.65
C THR A 60 17.82 -2.13 0.64
N LEU A 61 18.61 -1.72 1.63
CA LEU A 61 19.28 -0.43 1.57
C LEU A 61 20.54 -0.66 0.74
N ASP A 62 20.50 -0.25 -0.52
CA ASP A 62 21.72 -0.11 -1.30
C ASP A 62 22.45 1.09 -0.72
N SER A 63 23.38 0.81 0.20
CA SER A 63 24.39 1.78 0.60
C SER A 63 25.40 1.87 -0.55
N PRO A 64 25.90 3.08 -0.90
CA PRO A 64 27.08 3.19 -1.75
C PRO A 64 28.30 2.52 -1.11
#